data_AF-A0A921RN04-F1
#
_entry.id   AF-A0A921RN04-F1
#
_cell.length_a   1.000
_cell.length_b   1.000
_cell.length_c   1.000
_cell.angle_alpha   90.00
_cell.angle_beta   90.00
_cell.angle_gamma   90.00
#
_symmetry.space_group_name_H-M   'P 1'
#
loop_
_entity.id
_entity.type
_entity.pdbx_description
1 polymer ?
#
loop_
_entity_poly.entity_id
_entity_poly.type
_entity_poly.pdbx_seq_one_letter_code
_entity_poly.pdbx_strand_id
1 'polypeptide(L)'
;MDGPKRTKAAAADGFPDDPVVKILSCLPAKPLFRFKCVSKGWCDLIVDRLGRRKFPQTLEGFFIDSSVGGGVNDLRFINLSGKSVPLVDASFSFLTKLPEIKQIKLLSAHNGLLLFENFIDCDRYKYIICNPATEQWMCVPSPGISSHPPRTCDCEQHFANEVNSLLIFNPDVSSHFHLLQFWHSNDETRLVNTVLAFSSETGVWRNSTTEWIKWREWMELDEVRSKLGYADVNGMLHVPVYPQPILTPSQRQDIKIVVADMQGKKLMAIHWPGLNEFTDATFIGQSQGHLHCITAHKKQDHPIHITGLSIWVLEDYDAGHWVLKKSVSCSQLFGEMSCGVNDLDVITIHPDRNLVFFVHRCSWKLMSYDMDTEEVCDLYTLGHGCGLIIPYVPYFADVPVLSGRASTDFLEGQPTIV
;
A
#
# COMPACT_ATOMS: atom_id res chain seq x y z
N MET A 1 48.25 50.11 6.77
CA MET A 1 47.02 49.63 7.44
C MET A 1 46.62 48.33 6.75
N ASP A 2 47.17 47.21 7.23
CA ASP A 2 46.81 45.88 6.77
C ASP A 2 45.62 45.39 7.61
N GLY A 3 44.45 45.23 6.98
CA GLY A 3 43.27 44.67 7.62
C GLY A 3 43.44 43.16 7.84
N PRO A 4 42.82 42.57 8.89
CA PRO A 4 43.03 41.18 9.20
C PRO A 4 42.33 40.29 8.16
N LYS A 5 43.10 39.35 7.59
CA LYS A 5 42.59 38.26 6.73
C LYS A 5 41.59 37.43 7.53
N ARG A 6 40.34 37.39 7.07
CA ARG A 6 39.35 36.38 7.49
C ARG A 6 39.87 35.01 7.11
N THR A 7 40.28 34.23 8.10
CA THR A 7 40.52 32.79 7.98
C THR A 7 39.19 32.12 7.62
N LYS A 8 39.14 31.47 6.45
CA LYS A 8 38.09 30.49 6.14
C LYS A 8 38.20 29.38 7.18
N ALA A 9 37.19 29.23 8.03
CA ALA A 9 37.04 28.04 8.85
C ALA A 9 36.88 26.84 7.90
N ALA A 10 37.72 25.83 8.09
CA ALA A 10 37.68 24.58 7.36
C ALA A 10 36.30 23.92 7.57
N ALA A 11 35.74 23.37 6.49
CA ALA A 11 34.57 22.52 6.56
C ALA A 11 34.87 21.36 7.51
N ALA A 12 34.06 21.22 8.55
CA ALA A 12 34.10 20.06 9.41
C ALA A 12 33.53 18.89 8.61
N ASP A 13 34.41 18.02 8.13
CA ASP A 13 34.02 16.65 7.79
C ASP A 13 33.47 16.01 9.08
N GLY A 14 32.16 15.74 9.06
CA GLY A 14 31.42 15.24 10.21
C GLY A 14 31.84 13.82 10.56
N PHE A 15 32.49 13.64 11.70
CA PHE A 15 32.73 12.33 12.29
C PHE A 15 31.43 11.74 12.85
N PRO A 16 31.23 10.41 12.83
CA PRO A 16 30.04 9.75 13.40
C PRO A 16 29.84 9.97 14.92
N ASP A 17 30.86 10.45 15.63
CA ASP A 17 30.81 10.84 17.05
C ASP A 17 30.47 12.32 17.30
N ASP A 18 30.10 13.08 16.27
CA ASP A 18 29.70 14.48 16.43
C ASP A 18 28.44 14.60 17.33
N PRO A 19 28.52 15.36 18.45
CA PRO A 19 27.38 15.61 19.33
C PRO A 19 26.15 16.13 18.59
N VAL A 20 26.33 16.91 17.51
CA VAL A 20 25.24 17.40 16.66
C VAL A 20 24.54 16.25 15.97
N VAL A 21 25.28 15.28 15.40
CA VAL A 21 24.68 14.09 14.77
C VAL A 21 23.88 13.29 15.79
N LYS A 22 24.40 13.15 17.02
CA LYS A 22 23.69 12.46 18.11
C LYS A 22 22.43 13.20 18.57
N ILE A 23 22.49 14.52 18.73
CA ILE A 23 21.32 15.35 19.08
C ILE A 23 20.26 15.28 17.99
N LEU A 24 20.66 15.50 16.74
CA LEU A 24 19.76 15.35 15.59
C LEU A 24 19.16 13.95 15.55
N SER A 25 19.93 12.91 15.94
CA SER A 25 19.49 11.53 15.99
C SER A 25 18.32 11.25 16.94
N CYS A 26 18.23 12.00 18.03
CA CYS A 26 17.19 11.85 19.04
C CYS A 26 15.89 12.60 18.72
N LEU A 27 15.88 13.47 17.70
CA LEU A 27 14.71 14.30 17.39
C LEU A 27 13.69 13.57 16.51
N PRO A 28 12.38 13.82 16.69
CA PRO A 28 11.35 13.39 15.75
C PRO A 28 11.49 14.07 14.38
N ALA A 29 10.92 13.46 13.33
CA ALA A 29 11.11 13.91 11.94
C ALA A 29 10.63 15.36 11.71
N LYS A 30 9.43 15.73 12.16
CA LYS A 30 8.86 17.09 11.98
C LYS A 30 9.74 18.21 12.54
N PRO A 31 10.19 18.17 13.82
CA PRO A 31 11.19 19.11 14.32
C PRO A 31 12.49 19.08 13.52
N LEU A 32 12.95 17.89 13.10
CA LEU A 32 14.18 17.74 12.34
C LEU A 32 14.16 18.53 11.02
N PHE A 33 13.03 18.52 10.30
CA PHE A 33 12.89 19.30 9.07
C PHE A 33 13.08 20.80 9.28
N ARG A 34 12.66 21.35 10.44
CA ARG A 34 12.84 22.78 10.75
C ARG A 34 14.31 23.15 10.94
N PHE A 35 15.14 22.20 11.35
CA PHE A 35 16.57 22.40 11.53
C PHE A 35 17.37 22.42 10.22
N LYS A 36 16.77 22.05 9.07
CA LYS A 36 17.37 22.25 7.73
C LYS A 36 17.75 23.73 7.49
N CYS A 37 17.04 24.66 8.13
CA CYS A 37 17.24 26.11 7.97
C CYS A 37 18.39 26.69 8.82
N VAL A 38 19.04 25.90 9.69
CA VAL A 38 20.07 26.40 10.63
C VAL A 38 21.40 26.71 9.92
N SER A 39 21.87 25.81 9.06
CA SER A 39 23.09 25.98 8.27
C SER A 39 23.13 24.97 7.12
N LYS A 40 23.98 25.17 6.12
CA LYS A 40 24.18 24.20 5.03
C LYS A 40 24.63 22.83 5.56
N GLY A 41 25.60 22.79 6.47
CA GLY A 41 26.08 21.54 7.06
C GLY A 41 25.00 20.79 7.85
N TRP A 42 24.12 21.52 8.56
CA TRP A 42 22.97 20.90 9.22
C TRP A 42 21.94 20.37 8.22
N CYS A 43 21.67 21.11 7.14
CA CYS A 43 20.81 20.65 6.06
C CYS A 43 21.36 19.36 5.45
N ASP A 44 22.64 19.32 5.09
CA ASP A 44 23.29 18.16 4.47
C ASP A 44 23.27 16.93 5.40
N LEU A 45 23.55 17.11 6.70
CA LEU A 45 23.45 16.03 7.70
C LEU A 45 22.03 15.50 7.86
N ILE A 46 21.03 16.38 7.86
CA ILE A 46 19.61 16.00 8.00
C ILE A 46 19.14 15.30 6.73
N VAL A 47 19.49 15.80 5.54
CA VAL A 47 19.15 15.18 4.26
C VAL A 47 19.79 13.80 4.12
N ASP A 48 21.09 13.66 4.43
CA ASP A 48 21.77 12.36 4.46
C ASP A 48 21.09 11.40 5.45
N ARG A 49 20.70 11.89 6.63
CA ARG A 49 20.01 11.07 7.65
C ARG A 49 18.62 10.60 7.20
N LEU A 50 17.83 11.49 6.60
CA LEU A 50 16.49 11.18 6.08
C LEU A 50 16.57 10.21 4.90
N GLY A 51 17.54 10.42 4.00
CA GLY A 51 17.79 9.55 2.85
C GLY A 51 18.31 8.15 3.23
N ARG A 52 19.11 8.03 4.30
CA ARG A 52 19.63 6.74 4.80
C ARG A 52 18.68 5.98 5.74
N ARG A 53 17.40 6.36 5.83
CA ARG A 53 16.41 5.73 6.73
C ARG A 53 16.86 5.58 8.19
N LYS A 54 17.66 6.52 8.72
CA LYS A 54 18.04 6.51 10.15
C LYS A 54 16.89 6.98 11.08
N PHE A 55 15.66 7.00 10.57
CA PHE A 55 14.42 7.13 11.33
C PHE A 55 13.71 5.78 11.36
N PRO A 56 13.00 5.44 12.45
CA PRO A 56 12.04 4.35 12.41
C PRO A 56 10.95 4.72 11.39
N GLN A 57 11.05 4.16 10.19
CA GLN A 57 9.98 4.15 9.20
C GLN A 57 9.14 2.92 9.50
N THR A 58 8.37 3.02 10.59
CA THR A 58 7.51 1.93 11.07
C THR A 58 6.05 2.29 10.85
N LEU A 59 5.14 1.34 11.06
CA LEU A 59 3.71 1.57 10.93
C LEU A 59 3.25 2.62 11.96
N GLU A 60 2.88 3.82 11.48
CA GLU A 60 2.46 4.92 12.35
C GLU A 60 0.95 4.92 12.58
N GLY A 61 0.18 4.35 11.65
CA GLY A 61 -1.28 4.38 11.75
C GLY A 61 -2.01 3.89 10.51
N PHE A 62 -3.31 4.19 10.48
CA PHE A 62 -4.21 3.78 9.40
C PHE A 62 -5.01 4.97 8.88
N PHE A 63 -5.08 5.11 7.56
CA PHE A 63 -6.07 5.96 6.92
C PHE A 63 -7.39 5.21 6.78
N ILE A 64 -8.49 5.88 7.07
CA ILE A 64 -9.84 5.37 6.87
C ILE A 64 -10.55 6.30 5.90
N ASP A 65 -11.01 5.72 4.79
CA ASP A 65 -11.89 6.38 3.84
C ASP A 65 -13.36 6.03 4.16
N SER A 66 -14.10 7.01 4.67
CA SER A 66 -15.52 6.89 5.05
C SER A 66 -16.47 7.41 3.96
N SER A 67 -15.97 7.65 2.74
CA SER A 67 -16.74 8.25 1.62
C SER A 67 -17.97 7.44 1.19
N VAL A 68 -18.11 6.19 1.63
CA VAL A 68 -19.27 5.31 1.37
C VAL A 68 -20.59 5.92 1.86
N GLY A 69 -20.56 6.84 2.82
CA GLY A 69 -21.74 7.56 3.34
C GLY A 69 -22.12 8.86 2.62
N GLY A 70 -21.54 9.17 1.45
CA GLY A 70 -21.81 10.40 0.71
C GLY A 70 -21.07 11.64 1.24
N GLY A 71 -20.17 11.46 2.20
CA GLY A 71 -19.25 12.50 2.67
C GLY A 71 -18.09 12.70 1.69
N VAL A 72 -18.01 13.87 1.08
CA VAL A 72 -16.87 14.27 0.24
C VAL A 72 -15.65 14.50 1.14
N ASN A 73 -14.53 13.83 0.87
CA ASN A 73 -13.26 13.98 1.60
C ASN A 73 -13.29 13.61 3.11
N ASP A 74 -14.13 12.66 3.55
CA ASP A 74 -14.12 12.14 4.95
C ASP A 74 -13.01 11.09 5.15
N LEU A 75 -11.76 11.58 5.12
CA LEU A 75 -10.57 10.81 5.45
C LEU A 75 -10.18 11.03 6.90
N ARG A 76 -9.96 9.92 7.62
CA ARG A 76 -9.56 9.94 9.03
C ARG A 76 -8.25 9.20 9.20
N PHE A 77 -7.50 9.52 10.27
CA PHE A 77 -6.25 8.84 10.60
C PHE A 77 -6.30 8.31 12.03
N ILE A 78 -6.11 7.00 12.18
CA ILE A 78 -5.91 6.35 13.49
C ILE A 78 -4.41 6.36 13.78
N ASN A 79 -4.01 7.03 14.85
CA ASN A 79 -2.61 7.11 15.28
C ASN A 79 -2.25 5.96 16.24
N LEU A 80 -1.31 5.09 15.84
CA LEU A 80 -0.79 4.02 16.69
C LEU A 80 0.32 4.48 17.65
N SER A 81 0.97 5.63 17.38
CA SER A 81 2.11 6.06 18.19
C SER A 81 1.73 6.62 19.57
N GLY A 82 0.43 6.73 19.87
CA GLY A 82 -0.08 7.28 21.14
C GLY A 82 0.22 8.78 21.35
N LYS A 83 0.81 9.45 20.34
CA LYS A 83 1.12 10.88 20.40
C LYS A 83 -0.17 11.71 20.26
N SER A 84 -0.22 12.83 20.98
CA SER A 84 -1.39 13.73 20.99
C SER A 84 -1.68 14.41 19.65
N VAL A 85 -0.68 14.53 18.77
CA VAL A 85 -0.83 15.12 17.43
C VAL A 85 -0.31 14.13 16.38
N PRO A 86 -1.14 13.69 15.43
CA PRO A 86 -0.71 12.83 14.34
C PRO A 86 0.42 13.44 13.51
N LEU A 87 1.29 12.57 12.98
CA LEU A 87 2.34 12.99 12.05
C LEU A 87 1.79 13.44 10.69
N VAL A 88 0.54 13.12 10.36
CA VAL A 88 -0.08 13.50 9.08
C VAL A 88 -1.37 14.28 9.30
N ASP A 89 -1.61 15.29 8.45
CA ASP A 89 -2.91 15.93 8.33
C ASP A 89 -3.87 15.05 7.53
N ALA A 90 -4.82 14.40 8.21
CA ALA A 90 -5.80 13.51 7.59
C ALA A 90 -6.76 14.22 6.61
N SER A 91 -6.88 15.55 6.71
CA SER A 91 -7.69 16.35 5.77
C SER A 91 -6.97 16.67 4.46
N PHE A 92 -5.67 16.32 4.38
CA PHE A 92 -4.79 16.60 3.24
C PHE A 92 -4.90 18.05 2.77
N SER A 93 -4.87 19.00 3.70
CA SER A 93 -5.17 20.41 3.39
C SER A 93 -4.18 21.04 2.41
N PHE A 94 -2.96 20.50 2.29
CA PHE A 94 -2.00 20.88 1.27
C PHE A 94 -2.42 20.50 -0.16
N LEU A 95 -3.31 19.49 -0.31
CA LEU A 95 -3.93 19.08 -1.57
C LEU A 95 -5.32 19.71 -1.73
N THR A 96 -6.21 19.54 -0.75
CA THR A 96 -7.64 19.86 -0.89
C THR A 96 -7.93 21.36 -0.97
N LYS A 97 -6.97 22.22 -0.64
CA LYS A 97 -7.06 23.67 -0.84
C LYS A 97 -6.65 24.12 -2.25
N LEU A 98 -6.12 23.22 -3.08
CA LEU A 98 -5.73 23.55 -4.44
C LEU A 98 -6.98 23.59 -5.35
N PRO A 99 -7.12 24.59 -6.23
CA PRO A 99 -8.33 24.76 -7.05
C PRO A 99 -8.56 23.63 -8.06
N GLU A 100 -7.50 22.90 -8.43
CA GLU A 100 -7.56 21.77 -9.37
C GLU A 100 -8.04 20.45 -8.72
N ILE A 101 -8.06 20.40 -7.39
CA ILE A 101 -8.41 19.21 -6.60
C ILE A 101 -9.77 19.46 -5.97
N LYS A 102 -10.78 18.68 -6.37
CA LYS A 102 -12.15 18.85 -5.88
C LYS A 102 -12.50 17.78 -4.85
N GLN A 103 -12.43 16.52 -5.29
CA GLN A 103 -12.81 15.38 -4.50
C GLN A 103 -11.77 14.29 -4.68
N ILE A 104 -11.19 13.86 -3.55
CA ILE A 104 -10.21 12.79 -3.54
C ILE A 104 -10.79 11.54 -2.90
N LYS A 105 -10.45 10.38 -3.46
CA LYS A 105 -10.73 9.05 -2.92
C LYS A 105 -9.42 8.31 -2.78
N LEU A 106 -9.17 7.74 -1.60
CA LEU A 106 -7.92 7.03 -1.35
C LEU A 106 -8.00 5.63 -1.98
N LEU A 107 -7.00 5.25 -2.77
CA LEU A 107 -6.97 3.95 -3.46
C LEU A 107 -5.95 2.99 -2.87
N SER A 108 -4.72 3.45 -2.60
CA SER A 108 -3.64 2.61 -2.09
C SER A 108 -2.54 3.44 -1.42
N ALA A 109 -1.69 2.75 -0.65
CA ALA A 109 -0.46 3.31 -0.10
C ALA A 109 0.69 2.33 -0.27
N HIS A 110 1.91 2.86 -0.46
CA HIS A 110 3.11 2.05 -0.47
C HIS A 110 4.36 2.85 -0.08
N ASN A 111 5.12 2.36 0.91
CA ASN A 111 6.36 2.97 1.41
C ASN A 111 6.29 4.51 1.56
N GLY A 112 5.22 4.99 2.18
CA GLY A 112 5.00 6.40 2.50
C GLY A 112 4.33 7.24 1.41
N LEU A 113 4.14 6.70 0.21
CA LEU A 113 3.36 7.35 -0.83
C LEU A 113 1.90 6.88 -0.78
N LEU A 114 0.98 7.80 -1.09
CA LEU A 114 -0.45 7.54 -1.23
C LEU A 114 -0.89 7.79 -2.67
N LEU A 115 -1.80 6.94 -3.16
CA LEU A 115 -2.50 7.10 -4.42
C LEU A 115 -3.94 7.56 -4.15
N PHE A 116 -4.31 8.68 -4.77
CA PHE A 116 -5.67 9.18 -4.80
C PHE A 116 -6.23 9.16 -6.21
N GLU A 117 -7.53 8.91 -6.30
CA GLU A 117 -8.36 9.28 -7.43
C GLU A 117 -8.97 10.66 -7.16
N ASN A 118 -8.80 11.60 -8.09
CA ASN A 118 -9.35 12.95 -8.03
C ASN A 118 -10.45 13.11 -9.07
N PHE A 119 -11.69 13.23 -8.62
CA PHE A 119 -12.86 13.45 -9.49
C PHE A 119 -12.96 14.93 -9.87
N ILE A 120 -12.85 15.22 -11.17
CA ILE A 120 -12.99 16.58 -11.71
C ILE A 120 -14.47 16.85 -12.04
N ASP A 121 -15.13 15.86 -12.64
CA ASP A 121 -16.57 15.77 -12.91
C ASP A 121 -16.99 14.29 -13.03
N CYS A 122 -18.25 14.03 -13.42
CA CYS A 122 -18.81 12.67 -13.49
C CYS A 122 -18.06 11.72 -14.43
N ASP A 123 -17.35 12.22 -15.44
CA ASP A 123 -16.74 11.41 -16.49
C ASP A 123 -15.22 11.57 -16.55
N ARG A 124 -14.65 12.55 -15.82
CA ARG A 124 -13.22 12.85 -15.80
C ARG A 124 -12.66 12.76 -14.40
N TYR A 125 -11.68 11.89 -14.26
CA TYR A 125 -10.85 11.76 -13.07
C TYR A 125 -9.37 11.78 -13.43
N LYS A 126 -8.55 12.15 -12.46
CA LYS A 126 -7.08 12.10 -12.53
C LYS A 126 -6.56 11.32 -11.33
N TYR A 127 -5.34 10.81 -11.46
CA TYR A 127 -4.66 10.20 -10.32
C TYR A 127 -3.70 11.21 -9.70
N ILE A 128 -3.60 11.19 -8.37
CA ILE A 128 -2.67 12.01 -7.61
C ILE A 128 -1.81 11.09 -6.76
N ILE A 129 -0.49 11.24 -6.84
CA ILE A 129 0.45 10.63 -5.92
C ILE A 129 0.92 11.71 -4.96
N CYS A 130 0.90 11.43 -3.66
CA CYS A 130 1.46 12.33 -2.67
C CYS A 130 2.29 11.61 -1.61
N ASN A 131 3.26 12.32 -1.06
CA ASN A 131 3.94 11.98 0.18
C ASN A 131 3.41 12.90 1.30
N PRO A 132 2.56 12.39 2.20
CA PRO A 132 1.98 13.21 3.27
C PRO A 132 3.02 13.70 4.29
N ALA A 133 4.17 13.04 4.41
CA ALA A 133 5.20 13.39 5.39
C ALA A 133 6.06 14.58 4.93
N THR A 134 6.18 14.79 3.62
CA THR A 134 6.92 15.92 3.02
C THR A 134 6.01 16.93 2.32
N GLU A 135 4.70 16.68 2.27
CA GLU A 135 3.69 17.49 1.57
C GLU A 135 3.98 17.64 0.05
N GLN A 136 4.77 16.73 -0.52
CA GLN A 136 5.06 16.66 -1.95
C GLN A 136 3.98 15.87 -2.68
N TRP A 137 3.65 16.27 -3.91
CA TRP A 137 2.63 15.61 -4.71
C TRP A 137 2.79 15.87 -6.22
N MET A 138 2.19 14.99 -7.02
CA MET A 138 2.05 15.19 -8.46
C MET A 138 0.77 14.57 -9.00
N CYS A 139 0.27 15.11 -10.11
CA CYS A 139 -0.75 14.46 -10.92
C CYS A 139 -0.11 13.43 -11.86
N VAL A 140 -0.74 12.27 -11.97
CA VAL A 140 -0.42 11.25 -12.99
C VAL A 140 -1.42 11.41 -14.13
N PRO A 141 -0.96 11.43 -15.41
CA PRO A 141 -1.86 11.54 -16.54
C PRO A 141 -2.87 10.38 -16.54
N SER A 142 -4.10 10.64 -16.97
CA SER A 142 -5.07 9.55 -17.18
C SER A 142 -4.56 8.65 -18.33
N PRO A 143 -4.72 7.33 -18.25
CA PRO A 143 -4.39 6.43 -19.35
C PRO A 143 -5.30 6.62 -20.58
N GLY A 144 -6.30 7.51 -20.53
CA GLY A 144 -7.24 7.75 -21.64
C GLY A 144 -8.32 6.66 -21.76
N ILE A 145 -8.29 5.66 -20.88
CA ILE A 145 -9.32 4.64 -20.72
C ILE A 145 -10.13 5.01 -19.48
N SER A 146 -11.46 5.10 -19.60
CA SER A 146 -12.36 5.40 -18.49
C SER A 146 -12.90 4.12 -17.88
N SER A 147 -12.81 3.99 -16.55
CA SER A 147 -13.49 2.95 -15.76
C SER A 147 -14.99 3.22 -15.64
N HIS A 148 -15.42 4.45 -15.93
CA HIS A 148 -16.80 4.87 -15.91
C HIS A 148 -17.38 4.92 -17.33
N PRO A 149 -18.50 4.25 -17.60
CA PRO A 149 -19.16 4.35 -18.90
C PRO A 149 -19.62 5.80 -19.15
N PRO A 150 -19.51 6.33 -20.38
CA PRO A 150 -20.05 7.65 -20.69
C PRO A 150 -21.56 7.65 -20.41
N ARG A 151 -22.05 8.65 -19.66
CA ARG A 151 -23.47 8.81 -19.37
C ARG A 151 -24.25 9.25 -20.62
N THR A 152 -24.49 8.33 -21.55
CA THR A 152 -25.43 8.57 -22.67
C THR A 152 -26.83 8.01 -22.42
N CYS A 153 -27.09 7.41 -21.26
CA CYS A 153 -28.36 6.70 -21.02
C CYS A 153 -28.82 6.85 -19.57
N ASP A 154 -30.05 7.35 -19.35
CA ASP A 154 -30.75 7.42 -18.06
C ASP A 154 -31.18 6.05 -17.50
N CYS A 155 -30.48 4.96 -17.87
CA CYS A 155 -30.75 3.64 -17.32
C CYS A 155 -29.84 3.38 -16.11
N GLU A 156 -30.50 3.19 -14.97
CA GLU A 156 -29.91 2.79 -13.70
C GLU A 156 -29.06 1.51 -13.85
N GLN A 157 -27.90 1.48 -13.15
CA GLN A 157 -27.06 0.30 -12.86
C GLN A 157 -26.09 -0.23 -13.94
N HIS A 158 -25.36 0.64 -14.65
CA HIS A 158 -24.08 0.17 -15.23
C HIS A 158 -23.01 0.12 -14.13
N PHE A 159 -22.58 -1.09 -13.76
CA PHE A 159 -21.42 -1.30 -12.88
C PHE A 159 -20.17 -0.68 -13.55
N ALA A 160 -19.47 0.20 -12.82
CA ALA A 160 -18.18 0.70 -13.27
C ALA A 160 -17.21 -0.48 -13.46
N ASN A 161 -16.33 -0.42 -14.47
CA ASN A 161 -15.29 -1.43 -14.61
C ASN A 161 -14.44 -1.44 -13.33
N GLU A 162 -14.25 -2.61 -12.74
CA GLU A 162 -13.38 -2.72 -11.57
C GLU A 162 -11.93 -2.58 -12.01
N VAL A 163 -11.28 -1.51 -11.52
CA VAL A 163 -9.86 -1.26 -11.74
C VAL A 163 -9.12 -1.42 -10.43
N ASN A 164 -8.26 -2.43 -10.36
CA ASN A 164 -7.34 -2.58 -9.24
C ASN A 164 -6.07 -1.79 -9.55
N SER A 165 -5.82 -0.74 -8.73
CA SER A 165 -4.65 0.13 -8.87
C SER A 165 -3.61 -0.15 -7.80
N LEU A 166 -2.43 -0.60 -8.20
CA LEU A 166 -1.31 -0.92 -7.34
C LEU A 166 -0.20 0.12 -7.47
N LEU A 167 0.04 0.86 -6.40
CA LEU A 167 1.17 1.79 -6.29
C LEU A 167 2.41 1.03 -5.82
N ILE A 168 3.50 1.14 -6.57
CA ILE A 168 4.77 0.51 -6.25
C ILE A 168 5.83 1.61 -6.09
N PHE A 169 6.41 1.68 -4.91
CA PHE A 169 7.50 2.61 -4.61
C PHE A 169 8.47 1.93 -3.65
N ASN A 170 9.71 1.70 -4.08
CA ASN A 170 10.75 1.18 -3.20
C ASN A 170 11.97 2.10 -3.28
N PRO A 171 12.17 2.97 -2.28
CA PRO A 171 13.25 3.94 -2.30
C PRO A 171 14.66 3.32 -2.24
N ASP A 172 14.79 2.04 -1.87
CA ASP A 172 16.09 1.34 -1.89
C ASP A 172 16.50 0.92 -3.31
N VAL A 173 15.53 0.80 -4.22
CA VAL A 173 15.74 0.33 -5.60
C VAL A 173 15.73 1.50 -6.58
N SER A 174 14.81 2.44 -6.42
CA SER A 174 14.64 3.58 -7.34
C SER A 174 14.00 4.79 -6.65
N SER A 175 14.38 5.99 -7.10
CA SER A 175 13.68 7.24 -6.74
C SER A 175 12.34 7.42 -7.47
N HIS A 176 12.00 6.50 -8.38
CA HIS A 176 10.79 6.51 -9.18
C HIS A 176 9.77 5.51 -8.65
N PHE A 177 8.50 5.91 -8.62
CA PHE A 177 7.38 5.02 -8.41
C PHE A 177 6.81 4.51 -9.74
N HIS A 178 6.08 3.40 -9.65
CA HIS A 178 5.30 2.81 -10.72
C HIS A 178 3.84 2.65 -10.28
N LEU A 179 2.92 2.71 -11.24
CA LEU A 179 1.50 2.43 -11.01
C LEU A 179 1.06 1.34 -11.98
N LEU A 180 0.58 0.22 -11.44
CA LEU A 180 -0.01 -0.87 -12.20
C LEU A 180 -1.54 -0.81 -12.08
N GLN A 181 -2.23 -0.94 -13.20
CA GLN A 181 -3.68 -1.01 -13.25
C GLN A 181 -4.13 -2.29 -13.92
N PHE A 182 -4.95 -3.04 -13.20
CA PHE A 182 -5.58 -4.26 -13.69
C PHE A 182 -7.06 -3.96 -13.92
N TRP A 183 -7.46 -4.00 -15.19
CA TRP A 183 -8.83 -3.75 -15.60
C TRP A 183 -9.53 -5.08 -15.77
N HIS A 184 -10.64 -5.26 -15.04
CA HIS A 184 -11.39 -6.50 -15.06
C HIS A 184 -12.56 -6.42 -16.05
N SER A 185 -12.92 -7.56 -16.65
CA SER A 185 -14.17 -7.70 -17.40
C SER A 185 -15.38 -7.62 -16.46
N ASN A 186 -16.47 -7.05 -16.96
CA ASN A 186 -17.74 -6.95 -16.22
C ASN A 186 -18.59 -8.24 -16.30
N ASP A 187 -18.05 -9.33 -16.83
CA ASP A 187 -18.72 -10.62 -16.87
C ASP A 187 -18.47 -11.41 -15.58
N GLU A 188 -19.15 -12.55 -15.42
CA GLU A 188 -19.02 -13.42 -14.24
C GLU A 188 -17.60 -13.91 -13.99
N THR A 189 -16.72 -13.84 -15.00
CA THR A 189 -15.35 -14.33 -14.93
C THR A 189 -14.40 -13.36 -14.24
N ARG A 190 -14.73 -12.05 -14.21
CA ARG A 190 -13.89 -10.97 -13.65
C ARG A 190 -12.42 -11.04 -14.09
N LEU A 191 -12.16 -11.52 -15.29
CA LEU A 191 -10.80 -11.69 -15.80
C LEU A 191 -10.13 -10.34 -16.03
N VAL A 192 -8.83 -10.27 -15.74
CA VAL A 192 -8.03 -9.12 -16.13
C VAL A 192 -7.92 -9.07 -17.66
N ASN A 193 -8.55 -8.08 -18.28
CA ASN A 193 -8.57 -7.89 -19.73
C ASN A 193 -7.47 -6.92 -20.22
N THR A 194 -7.05 -5.98 -19.37
CA THR A 194 -6.08 -4.94 -19.71
C THR A 194 -5.18 -4.69 -18.52
N VAL A 195 -3.87 -4.66 -18.77
CA VAL A 195 -2.87 -4.26 -17.78
C VAL A 195 -2.13 -3.04 -18.29
N LEU A 196 -2.16 -1.96 -17.51
CA LEU A 196 -1.43 -0.73 -17.81
C LEU A 196 -0.39 -0.46 -16.74
N ALA A 197 0.80 -0.05 -17.18
CA ALA A 197 1.91 0.29 -16.29
C ALA A 197 2.38 1.72 -16.56
N PHE A 198 2.32 2.57 -15.55
CA PHE A 198 2.92 3.90 -15.58
C PHE A 198 4.26 3.89 -14.85
N SER A 199 5.27 4.54 -15.43
CA SER A 199 6.54 4.81 -14.75
C SER A 199 6.74 6.31 -14.57
N SER A 200 7.05 6.73 -13.35
CA SER A 200 7.39 8.13 -13.07
C SER A 200 8.77 8.53 -13.60
N GLU A 201 9.59 7.58 -14.06
CA GLU A 201 10.86 7.85 -14.74
C GLU A 201 10.62 8.36 -16.16
N THR A 202 9.76 7.67 -16.92
CA THR A 202 9.44 8.01 -18.31
C THR A 202 8.28 8.98 -18.42
N GLY A 203 7.38 9.01 -17.43
CA GLY A 203 6.13 9.77 -17.46
C GLY A 203 5.10 9.20 -18.43
N VAL A 204 5.23 7.94 -18.85
CA VAL A 204 4.41 7.32 -19.91
C VAL A 204 3.70 6.08 -19.39
N TRP A 205 2.48 5.86 -19.91
CA TRP A 205 1.73 4.61 -19.76
C TRP A 205 2.14 3.61 -20.84
N ARG A 206 2.51 2.41 -20.42
CA ARG A 206 2.76 1.27 -21.27
C ARG A 206 1.59 0.31 -21.20
N ASN A 207 1.16 -0.21 -22.35
CA ASN A 207 0.25 -1.34 -22.37
C ASN A 207 1.05 -2.63 -22.14
N SER A 208 0.77 -3.31 -21.03
CA SER A 208 1.41 -4.58 -20.65
C SER A 208 0.46 -5.77 -20.75
N THR A 209 -0.63 -5.62 -21.49
CA THR A 209 -1.67 -6.66 -21.62
C THR A 209 -1.13 -7.91 -22.33
N THR A 210 -0.29 -7.75 -23.35
CA THR A 210 0.28 -8.92 -24.06
C THR A 210 1.25 -9.71 -23.18
N GLU A 211 2.09 -9.02 -22.41
CA GLU A 211 2.97 -9.63 -21.42
C GLU A 211 2.15 -10.32 -20.32
N TRP A 212 1.09 -9.66 -19.83
CA TRP A 212 0.16 -10.25 -18.87
C TRP A 212 -0.51 -11.51 -19.41
N ILE A 213 -1.01 -11.51 -20.65
CA ILE A 213 -1.62 -12.69 -21.28
C ILE A 213 -0.61 -13.84 -21.37
N LYS A 214 0.65 -13.57 -21.72
CA LYS A 214 1.70 -14.60 -21.73
C LYS A 214 1.94 -15.17 -20.33
N TRP A 215 1.95 -14.32 -19.30
CA TRP A 215 2.07 -14.78 -17.91
C TRP A 215 0.86 -15.60 -17.49
N ARG A 216 -0.33 -15.16 -17.90
CA ARG A 216 -1.59 -15.85 -17.66
C ARG A 216 -1.57 -17.26 -18.25
N GLU A 217 -1.18 -17.39 -19.50
CA GLU A 217 -1.09 -18.67 -20.21
C GLU A 217 0.01 -19.58 -19.63
N TRP A 218 1.16 -19.01 -19.25
CA TRP A 218 2.26 -19.78 -18.67
C TRP A 218 1.99 -20.26 -17.24
N MET A 219 1.29 -19.47 -16.43
CA MET A 219 1.13 -19.70 -14.99
C MET A 219 -0.30 -20.11 -14.60
N GLU A 220 -1.22 -20.20 -15.57
CA GLU A 220 -2.66 -20.48 -15.39
C GLU A 220 -3.34 -19.46 -14.45
N LEU A 221 -2.99 -18.18 -14.60
CA LEU A 221 -3.50 -17.07 -13.78
C LEU A 221 -4.89 -16.65 -14.24
N ASP A 222 -5.71 -16.06 -13.37
CA ASP A 222 -6.98 -15.44 -13.82
C ASP A 222 -7.33 -14.14 -13.09
N GLU A 223 -7.23 -14.10 -11.76
CA GLU A 223 -7.69 -12.97 -10.94
C GLU A 223 -6.60 -12.46 -9.97
N VAL A 224 -6.30 -11.16 -10.04
CA VAL A 224 -5.56 -10.44 -9.00
C VAL A 224 -6.57 -9.84 -8.03
N ARG A 225 -6.68 -10.43 -6.83
CA ARG A 225 -7.52 -9.84 -5.77
C ARG A 225 -6.68 -8.91 -4.90
N SER A 226 -6.93 -7.61 -5.05
CA SER A 226 -6.33 -6.55 -4.24
C SER A 226 -6.50 -6.75 -2.73
N LYS A 227 -7.55 -7.47 -2.30
CA LYS A 227 -7.86 -7.70 -0.87
C LYS A 227 -6.86 -8.58 -0.12
N LEU A 228 -6.13 -9.47 -0.80
CA LEU A 228 -5.15 -10.30 -0.12
C LEU A 228 -3.87 -9.53 0.25
N GLY A 229 -3.69 -8.31 -0.26
CA GLY A 229 -2.45 -7.56 -0.10
C GLY A 229 -1.37 -7.99 -1.08
N TYR A 230 -0.18 -7.42 -0.89
CA TYR A 230 1.02 -7.66 -1.67
C TYR A 230 2.24 -7.35 -0.78
N ALA A 231 3.40 -7.86 -1.14
CA ALA A 231 4.58 -7.72 -0.29
C ALA A 231 5.87 -7.49 -1.08
N ASP A 232 6.69 -6.57 -0.60
CA ASP A 232 8.04 -6.34 -1.10
C ASP A 232 9.05 -7.03 -0.19
N VAL A 233 9.70 -8.08 -0.70
CA VAL A 233 10.73 -8.82 0.02
C VAL A 233 11.94 -9.00 -0.91
N ASN A 234 13.13 -8.67 -0.42
CA ASN A 234 14.38 -8.78 -1.19
C ASN A 234 14.38 -8.03 -2.54
N GLY A 235 13.65 -6.91 -2.63
CA GLY A 235 13.51 -6.14 -3.87
C GLY A 235 12.60 -6.77 -4.92
N MET A 236 11.85 -7.82 -4.54
CA MET A 236 10.88 -8.51 -5.38
C MET A 236 9.48 -8.28 -4.84
N LEU A 237 8.54 -8.00 -5.74
CA LEU A 237 7.12 -7.86 -5.47
C LEU A 237 6.46 -9.25 -5.48
N HIS A 238 5.68 -9.52 -4.44
CA HIS A 238 4.93 -10.77 -4.26
C HIS A 238 3.44 -10.46 -4.34
N VAL A 239 2.78 -11.04 -5.34
CA VAL A 239 1.35 -10.83 -5.61
C VAL A 239 0.63 -12.17 -5.62
N PRO A 240 -0.43 -12.35 -4.82
CA PRO A 240 -1.22 -13.57 -4.86
C PRO A 240 -2.13 -13.60 -6.08
N VAL A 241 -2.24 -14.78 -6.69
CA VAL A 241 -3.02 -14.97 -7.91
C VAL A 241 -3.81 -16.28 -7.84
N TYR A 242 -5.06 -16.21 -8.27
CA TYR A 242 -5.99 -17.35 -8.29
C TYR A 242 -5.92 -18.08 -9.64
N PRO A 243 -5.98 -19.43 -9.64
CA PRO A 243 -6.20 -20.20 -10.85
C PRO A 243 -7.66 -20.08 -11.31
N GLN A 244 -7.92 -20.42 -12.58
CA GLN A 244 -9.25 -20.29 -13.19
C GLN A 244 -10.35 -20.99 -12.37
N PRO A 245 -11.58 -20.44 -12.32
CA PRO A 245 -12.74 -21.23 -11.94
C PRO A 245 -12.98 -22.27 -13.03
N ILE A 246 -12.33 -23.44 -12.91
CA ILE A 246 -12.69 -24.57 -13.76
C ILE A 246 -14.18 -24.82 -13.53
N LEU A 247 -14.93 -24.98 -14.62
CA LEU A 247 -16.37 -25.28 -14.66
C LEU A 247 -16.77 -26.57 -13.92
N THR A 248 -15.85 -27.17 -13.16
CA THR A 248 -16.06 -28.30 -12.26
C THR A 248 -15.77 -27.85 -10.82
N PRO A 249 -16.79 -27.85 -9.92
CA PRO A 249 -16.64 -27.51 -8.49
C PRO A 249 -15.68 -28.40 -7.68
N SER A 250 -15.01 -29.36 -8.33
CA SER A 250 -14.23 -30.42 -7.70
C SER A 250 -12.71 -30.28 -7.87
N GLN A 251 -12.22 -29.28 -8.62
CA GLN A 251 -10.78 -29.05 -8.76
C GLN A 251 -10.31 -27.84 -7.92
N ARG A 252 -9.39 -28.17 -7.03
CA ARG A 252 -8.70 -27.37 -6.01
C ARG A 252 -8.17 -26.05 -6.57
N GLN A 253 -8.40 -24.94 -5.85
CA GLN A 253 -7.72 -23.67 -6.15
C GLN A 253 -6.36 -23.65 -5.43
N ASP A 254 -5.30 -24.08 -6.12
CA ASP A 254 -3.93 -23.88 -5.66
C ASP A 254 -3.53 -22.43 -5.92
N ILE A 255 -3.78 -21.55 -4.95
CA ILE A 255 -3.37 -20.14 -5.02
C ILE A 255 -1.84 -20.09 -5.10
N LYS A 256 -1.33 -19.36 -6.08
CA LYS A 256 0.11 -19.15 -6.28
C LYS A 256 0.45 -17.71 -5.93
N ILE A 257 1.69 -17.50 -5.51
CA ILE A 257 2.25 -16.17 -5.30
C ILE A 257 3.23 -15.94 -6.44
N VAL A 258 2.91 -14.98 -7.29
CA VAL A 258 3.79 -14.51 -8.35
C VAL A 258 4.83 -13.59 -7.73
N VAL A 259 6.09 -13.87 -8.05
CA VAL A 259 7.24 -13.09 -7.62
C VAL A 259 7.81 -12.39 -8.85
N ALA A 260 7.79 -11.07 -8.85
CA ALA A 260 8.29 -10.24 -9.94
C ALA A 260 9.34 -9.26 -9.42
N ASP A 261 10.42 -9.01 -10.16
CA ASP A 261 11.25 -7.85 -9.85
C ASP A 261 10.49 -6.55 -10.15
N MET A 262 10.96 -5.43 -9.60
CA MET A 262 10.32 -4.11 -9.77
C MET A 262 10.27 -3.61 -11.22
N GLN A 263 10.93 -4.31 -12.16
CA GLN A 263 10.92 -4.03 -13.59
C GLN A 263 10.09 -5.06 -14.38
N GLY A 264 9.48 -6.04 -13.69
CA GLY A 264 8.69 -7.13 -14.27
C GLY A 264 9.50 -8.17 -15.07
N LYS A 265 10.83 -8.25 -14.92
CA LYS A 265 11.70 -9.08 -15.78
C LYS A 265 11.95 -10.48 -15.24
N LYS A 266 12.21 -10.62 -13.94
CA LYS A 266 12.42 -11.91 -13.28
C LYS A 266 11.11 -12.38 -12.67
N LEU A 267 10.63 -13.52 -13.13
CA LEU A 267 9.36 -14.12 -12.70
C LEU A 267 9.59 -15.52 -12.15
N MET A 268 8.98 -15.80 -11.01
CA MET A 268 8.81 -17.15 -10.49
C MET A 268 7.48 -17.25 -9.75
N ALA A 269 7.07 -18.47 -9.45
CA ALA A 269 5.89 -18.76 -8.65
C ALA A 269 6.28 -19.57 -7.43
N ILE A 270 5.74 -19.20 -6.28
CA ILE A 270 5.78 -20.03 -5.07
C ILE A 270 4.36 -20.41 -4.68
N HIS A 271 4.20 -21.57 -4.06
CA HIS A 271 2.88 -22.03 -3.61
C HIS A 271 2.50 -21.31 -2.31
N TRP A 272 1.21 -20.99 -2.18
CA TRP A 272 0.69 -20.48 -0.92
C TRP A 272 0.69 -21.59 0.15
N PRO A 273 1.15 -21.29 1.39
CA PRO A 273 1.29 -22.31 2.42
C PRO A 273 -0.03 -22.73 3.05
N GLY A 274 -0.12 -23.99 3.44
CA GLY A 274 -1.19 -24.48 4.32
C GLY A 274 -2.59 -24.53 3.70
N LEU A 275 -2.71 -24.52 2.37
CA LEU A 275 -4.00 -24.65 1.68
C LEU A 275 -4.48 -26.11 1.58
N ASN A 276 -5.68 -26.32 2.09
CA ASN A 276 -6.49 -27.53 2.04
C ASN A 276 -7.99 -27.18 1.99
N GLU A 277 -8.86 -28.19 1.93
CA GLU A 277 -10.32 -28.06 1.83
C GLU A 277 -11.01 -27.32 3.00
N PHE A 278 -10.29 -27.12 4.11
CA PHE A 278 -10.72 -26.43 5.32
C PHE A 278 -9.97 -25.12 5.54
N THR A 279 -9.38 -24.54 4.49
CA THR A 279 -8.63 -23.29 4.62
C THR A 279 -8.79 -22.38 3.41
N ASP A 280 -8.46 -21.10 3.57
CA ASP A 280 -8.43 -20.14 2.48
C ASP A 280 -7.33 -19.10 2.67
N ALA A 281 -6.79 -18.59 1.58
CA ALA A 281 -5.85 -17.47 1.63
C ALA A 281 -6.57 -16.22 2.10
N THR A 282 -5.96 -15.50 3.04
CA THR A 282 -6.57 -14.31 3.64
C THR A 282 -5.70 -13.08 3.47
N PHE A 283 -4.38 -13.19 3.65
CA PHE A 283 -3.50 -12.05 3.55
C PHE A 283 -2.05 -12.43 3.26
N ILE A 284 -1.33 -11.59 2.50
CA ILE A 284 0.11 -11.64 2.29
C ILE A 284 0.72 -10.28 2.59
N GLY A 285 1.84 -10.29 3.30
CA GLY A 285 2.56 -9.08 3.67
C GLY A 285 4.01 -9.35 4.01
N GLN A 286 4.76 -8.30 4.29
CA GLN A 286 6.13 -8.37 4.77
C GLN A 286 6.18 -7.98 6.25
N SER A 287 7.00 -8.71 7.00
CA SER A 287 7.39 -8.32 8.35
C SER A 287 8.80 -8.79 8.63
N GLN A 288 9.62 -7.92 9.20
CA GLN A 288 10.99 -8.18 9.65
C GLN A 288 11.87 -8.78 8.54
N GLY A 289 11.69 -8.32 7.31
CA GLY A 289 12.44 -8.80 6.14
C GLY A 289 11.92 -10.10 5.53
N HIS A 290 10.87 -10.70 6.08
CA HIS A 290 10.36 -12.00 5.64
C HIS A 290 8.94 -11.90 5.08
N LEU A 291 8.65 -12.75 4.09
CA LEU A 291 7.31 -12.90 3.53
C LEU A 291 6.43 -13.66 4.52
N HIS A 292 5.25 -13.13 4.79
CA HIS A 292 4.25 -13.72 5.67
C HIS A 292 2.95 -13.97 4.90
N CYS A 293 2.34 -15.13 5.13
CA CYS A 293 1.01 -15.48 4.59
C CYS A 293 0.08 -15.84 5.75
N ILE A 294 -1.17 -15.42 5.66
CA ILE A 294 -2.23 -15.76 6.62
C ILE A 294 -3.29 -16.59 5.91
N THR A 295 -3.57 -17.76 6.46
CA THR A 295 -4.68 -18.62 6.03
C THR A 295 -5.77 -18.68 7.08
N ALA A 296 -7.02 -18.51 6.67
CA ALA A 296 -8.18 -18.70 7.53
C ALA A 296 -8.57 -20.19 7.56
N HIS A 297 -8.88 -20.72 8.74
CA HIS A 297 -9.47 -22.04 8.90
C HIS A 297 -10.97 -21.94 8.68
N LYS A 298 -11.52 -22.77 7.80
CA LYS A 298 -12.92 -22.82 7.44
C LYS A 298 -13.57 -24.09 7.96
N LYS A 299 -14.78 -23.94 8.46
CA LYS A 299 -15.68 -25.06 8.71
C LYS A 299 -16.72 -25.11 7.58
N GLN A 300 -16.84 -26.28 6.93
CA GLN A 300 -17.78 -26.53 5.84
C GLN A 300 -19.23 -26.70 6.36
N ASP A 301 -19.69 -25.76 7.17
CA ASP A 301 -21.10 -25.59 7.50
C ASP A 301 -21.74 -24.61 6.50
N HIS A 302 -23.07 -24.54 6.44
CA HIS A 302 -23.80 -23.50 5.72
C HIS A 302 -24.48 -22.56 6.73
N PRO A 303 -24.11 -21.27 6.79
CA PRO A 303 -23.06 -20.59 6.01
C PRO A 303 -21.64 -21.01 6.42
N ILE A 304 -20.65 -20.79 5.52
CA ILE A 304 -19.24 -21.09 5.79
C ILE A 304 -18.77 -20.16 6.91
N HIS A 305 -18.09 -20.74 7.89
CA HIS A 305 -17.57 -20.03 9.05
C HIS A 305 -16.05 -20.13 9.14
N ILE A 306 -15.40 -19.07 9.60
CA ILE A 306 -13.98 -19.04 9.96
C ILE A 306 -13.85 -19.41 11.43
N THR A 307 -12.99 -20.37 11.75
CA THR A 307 -12.74 -20.85 13.11
C THR A 307 -11.40 -20.40 13.70
N GLY A 308 -10.50 -19.87 12.85
CA GLY A 308 -9.18 -19.41 13.26
C GLY A 308 -8.33 -18.95 12.09
N LEU A 309 -7.09 -18.56 12.39
CA LEU A 309 -6.07 -18.12 11.45
C LEU A 309 -4.76 -18.88 11.69
N SER A 310 -4.06 -19.21 10.62
CA SER A 310 -2.66 -19.66 10.63
C SER A 310 -1.78 -18.61 9.96
N ILE A 311 -0.68 -18.26 10.61
CA ILE A 311 0.30 -17.28 10.14
C ILE A 311 1.58 -18.04 9.81
N TRP A 312 1.96 -17.98 8.54
CA TRP A 312 3.10 -18.67 7.95
C TRP A 312 4.20 -17.68 7.58
N VAL A 313 5.46 -18.11 7.69
CA VAL A 313 6.64 -17.33 7.31
C VAL A 313 7.49 -18.12 6.34
N LEU A 314 7.95 -17.46 5.29
CA LEU A 314 8.92 -18.02 4.36
C LEU A 314 10.33 -17.79 4.92
N GLU A 315 10.89 -18.82 5.58
CA GLU A 315 12.22 -18.71 6.21
C GLU A 315 13.35 -18.98 5.20
N ASP A 316 13.21 -20.01 4.37
CA ASP A 316 14.14 -20.25 3.26
C ASP A 316 13.48 -19.83 1.95
N TYR A 317 13.88 -18.63 1.51
CA TYR A 317 13.35 -17.99 0.31
C TYR A 317 13.70 -18.79 -0.96
N ASP A 318 14.93 -19.33 -1.03
CA ASP A 318 15.42 -20.03 -2.23
C ASP A 318 14.86 -21.46 -2.31
N ALA A 319 14.67 -22.11 -1.17
CA ALA A 319 14.04 -23.44 -1.12
C ALA A 319 12.51 -23.40 -1.14
N GLY A 320 11.89 -22.22 -1.00
CA GLY A 320 10.43 -22.09 -0.90
C GLY A 320 9.84 -22.70 0.38
N HIS A 321 10.62 -22.72 1.48
CA HIS A 321 10.25 -23.43 2.70
C HIS A 321 9.44 -22.54 3.66
N TRP A 322 8.17 -22.89 3.81
CA TRP A 322 7.23 -22.23 4.71
C TRP A 322 7.18 -22.88 6.09
N VAL A 323 7.21 -22.05 7.13
CA VAL A 323 7.10 -22.48 8.53
C VAL A 323 5.85 -21.86 9.15
N LEU A 324 5.06 -22.67 9.86
CA LEU A 324 3.94 -22.17 10.64
C LEU A 324 4.45 -21.45 11.88
N LYS A 325 4.30 -20.13 11.93
CA LYS A 325 4.74 -19.30 13.07
C LYS A 325 3.70 -19.24 14.16
N LYS A 326 2.42 -19.12 13.79
CA LYS A 326 1.33 -19.06 14.76
C LYS A 326 0.04 -19.65 14.22
N SER A 327 -0.77 -20.19 15.12
CA SER A 327 -2.14 -20.59 14.87
C SER A 327 -3.00 -20.04 16.02
N VAL A 328 -4.10 -19.38 15.69
CA VAL A 328 -4.96 -18.69 16.66
C VAL A 328 -6.43 -18.93 16.32
N SER A 329 -7.27 -19.22 17.31
CA SER A 329 -8.69 -19.47 17.09
C SER A 329 -9.52 -18.19 17.13
N CYS A 330 -10.70 -18.21 16.52
CA CYS A 330 -11.70 -17.15 16.69
C CYS A 330 -12.08 -16.94 18.16
N SER A 331 -12.05 -18.00 18.99
CA SER A 331 -12.36 -17.88 20.41
C SER A 331 -11.30 -17.07 21.16
N GLN A 332 -10.04 -17.14 20.73
CA GLN A 332 -8.96 -16.31 21.25
C GLN A 332 -9.04 -14.88 20.67
N LEU A 333 -9.35 -14.73 19.39
CA LEU A 333 -9.40 -13.42 18.71
C LEU A 333 -10.61 -12.57 19.08
N PHE A 334 -11.78 -13.19 19.22
CA PHE A 334 -13.08 -12.51 19.27
C PHE A 334 -13.92 -12.92 20.49
N GLY A 335 -13.51 -13.96 21.23
CA GLY A 335 -14.37 -14.59 22.25
C GLY A 335 -15.51 -15.44 21.68
N GLU A 336 -15.51 -15.66 20.36
CA GLU A 336 -16.56 -16.39 19.63
C GLU A 336 -15.98 -17.67 19.01
N MET A 337 -16.74 -18.77 18.97
CA MET A 337 -16.21 -20.03 18.41
C MET A 337 -15.88 -19.95 16.92
N SER A 338 -16.54 -19.04 16.19
CA SER A 338 -16.34 -18.81 14.77
C SER A 338 -17.00 -17.50 14.34
N CYS A 339 -16.53 -16.90 13.25
CA CYS A 339 -17.18 -15.75 12.60
C CYS A 339 -17.56 -16.10 11.15
N GLY A 340 -18.41 -15.32 10.49
CA GLY A 340 -18.67 -15.48 9.05
C GLY A 340 -17.44 -15.15 8.21
N VAL A 341 -17.34 -15.71 7.00
CA VAL A 341 -16.21 -15.44 6.08
C VAL A 341 -16.06 -13.96 5.74
N ASN A 342 -17.18 -13.23 5.68
CA ASN A 342 -17.18 -11.80 5.38
C ASN A 342 -16.94 -10.92 6.62
N ASP A 343 -16.84 -11.51 7.82
CA ASP A 343 -16.74 -10.79 9.08
C ASP A 343 -15.31 -10.51 9.50
N LEU A 344 -14.33 -11.14 8.84
CA LEU A 344 -12.91 -10.98 9.13
C LEU A 344 -12.19 -10.39 7.93
N ASP A 345 -11.59 -9.22 8.11
CA ASP A 345 -10.79 -8.55 7.09
C ASP A 345 -9.39 -8.28 7.66
N VAL A 346 -8.38 -9.00 7.19
CA VAL A 346 -6.99 -8.76 7.62
C VAL A 346 -6.46 -7.54 6.88
N ILE A 347 -6.03 -6.53 7.63
CA ILE A 347 -5.61 -5.24 7.07
C ILE A 347 -4.11 -5.23 6.78
N THR A 348 -3.29 -5.66 7.74
CA THR A 348 -1.83 -5.65 7.58
C THR A 348 -1.11 -6.48 8.65
N ILE A 349 0.16 -6.78 8.40
CA ILE A 349 1.12 -7.26 9.41
C ILE A 349 2.10 -6.12 9.66
N HIS A 350 2.45 -5.88 10.91
CA HIS A 350 3.38 -4.80 11.26
C HIS A 350 4.76 -5.07 10.64
N PRO A 351 5.38 -4.10 9.95
CA PRO A 351 6.64 -4.31 9.23
C PRO A 351 7.81 -4.67 10.16
N ASP A 352 7.82 -4.18 11.40
CA ASP A 352 8.94 -4.40 12.34
C ASP A 352 8.61 -5.28 13.56
N ARG A 353 7.34 -5.66 13.77
CA ARG A 353 6.86 -6.30 15.01
C ARG A 353 5.97 -7.49 14.67
N ASN A 354 5.84 -8.41 15.61
CA ASN A 354 4.98 -9.58 15.48
C ASN A 354 3.50 -9.27 15.74
N LEU A 355 2.97 -8.23 15.08
CA LEU A 355 1.59 -7.76 15.23
C LEU A 355 0.82 -7.95 13.93
N VAL A 356 -0.40 -8.49 14.02
CA VAL A 356 -1.36 -8.57 12.91
C VAL A 356 -2.53 -7.68 13.21
N PHE A 357 -2.98 -6.90 12.22
CA PHE A 357 -4.14 -6.02 12.34
C PHE A 357 -5.27 -6.49 11.46
N PHE A 358 -6.48 -6.51 11.99
CA PHE A 358 -7.67 -6.97 11.30
C PHE A 358 -8.92 -6.23 11.78
N VAL A 359 -9.94 -6.24 10.94
CA VAL A 359 -11.28 -5.74 11.26
C VAL A 359 -12.20 -6.92 11.51
N HIS A 360 -12.90 -6.88 12.63
CA HIS A 360 -14.04 -7.74 12.89
C HIS A 360 -15.32 -6.98 12.60
N ARG A 361 -15.99 -7.31 11.50
CA ARG A 361 -17.15 -6.55 10.99
C ARG A 361 -18.41 -6.73 11.83
N CYS A 362 -18.56 -7.85 12.54
CA CYS A 362 -19.66 -8.04 13.49
C CYS A 362 -19.64 -7.00 14.61
N SER A 363 -18.45 -6.73 15.16
CA SER A 363 -18.27 -5.72 16.21
C SER A 363 -17.88 -4.34 15.68
N TRP A 364 -17.60 -4.22 14.38
CA TRP A 364 -17.03 -3.04 13.74
C TRP A 364 -15.77 -2.55 14.44
N LYS A 365 -14.87 -3.44 14.87
CA LYS A 365 -13.63 -3.07 15.57
C LYS A 365 -12.41 -3.32 14.70
N LEU A 366 -11.50 -2.35 14.67
CA LEU A 366 -10.12 -2.55 14.28
C LEU A 366 -9.35 -3.05 15.51
N MET A 367 -8.70 -4.20 15.35
CA MET A 367 -8.01 -4.91 16.43
C MET A 367 -6.59 -5.26 16.02
N SER A 368 -5.72 -5.45 17.00
CA SER A 368 -4.38 -6.04 16.82
C SER A 368 -4.25 -7.33 17.62
N TYR A 369 -3.53 -8.29 17.05
CA TYR A 369 -3.07 -9.49 17.72
C TYR A 369 -1.55 -9.51 17.80
N ASP A 370 -1.00 -9.61 19.00
CA ASP A 370 0.42 -9.78 19.27
C ASP A 370 0.77 -11.27 19.30
N MET A 371 1.61 -11.73 18.37
CA MET A 371 1.98 -13.14 18.28
C MET A 371 2.96 -13.58 19.39
N ASP A 372 3.67 -12.64 20.01
CA ASP A 372 4.64 -12.89 21.07
C ASP A 372 3.94 -13.03 22.42
N THR A 373 3.01 -12.12 22.75
CA THR A 373 2.24 -12.15 24.01
C THR A 373 0.93 -12.92 23.92
N GLU A 374 0.47 -13.22 22.70
CA GLU A 374 -0.86 -13.78 22.40
C GLU A 374 -2.03 -12.88 22.82
N GLU A 375 -1.78 -11.60 23.03
CA GLU A 375 -2.79 -10.64 23.44
C GLU A 375 -3.52 -10.05 22.23
N VAL A 376 -4.82 -9.81 22.41
CA VAL A 376 -5.66 -9.09 21.46
C VAL A 376 -6.02 -7.74 22.05
N CYS A 377 -5.87 -6.68 21.26
CA CYS A 377 -6.22 -5.32 21.68
C CYS A 377 -7.23 -4.70 20.72
N ASP A 378 -8.30 -4.15 21.30
CA ASP A 378 -9.25 -3.29 20.60
C ASP A 378 -8.61 -1.91 20.39
N LEU A 379 -8.34 -1.54 19.14
CA LEU A 379 -7.68 -0.27 18.82
C LEU A 379 -8.69 0.84 18.58
N TYR A 380 -9.76 0.53 17.84
CA TYR A 380 -10.73 1.53 17.41
C TYR A 380 -12.08 0.90 17.03
N THR A 381 -13.17 1.54 17.43
CA THR A 381 -14.52 1.18 16.97
C THR A 381 -14.87 1.99 15.72
N LEU A 382 -14.97 1.29 14.59
CA LEU A 382 -15.37 1.84 13.31
C LEU A 382 -16.85 2.24 13.35
N GLY A 383 -17.19 3.37 12.75
CA GLY A 383 -18.59 3.71 12.48
C GLY A 383 -19.15 2.80 11.39
N HIS A 384 -20.48 2.61 11.38
CA HIS A 384 -21.15 1.88 10.30
C HIS A 384 -20.79 2.48 8.93
N GLY A 385 -20.46 1.63 7.96
CA GLY A 385 -20.11 2.06 6.61
C GLY A 385 -18.65 2.47 6.42
N CYS A 386 -17.74 2.06 7.31
CA CYS A 386 -16.31 2.17 7.06
C CYS A 386 -15.94 1.48 5.74
N GLY A 387 -15.33 2.22 4.81
CA GLY A 387 -14.91 1.74 3.51
C GLY A 387 -13.55 1.06 3.57
N LEU A 388 -12.52 1.76 3.07
CA LEU A 388 -11.16 1.25 2.93
C LEU A 388 -10.28 1.68 4.10
N ILE A 389 -9.54 0.74 4.68
CA ILE A 389 -8.53 0.99 5.72
C ILE A 389 -7.15 0.73 5.13
N ILE A 390 -6.27 1.72 5.15
CA ILE A 390 -4.94 1.63 4.54
C ILE A 390 -3.84 1.85 5.59
N PRO A 391 -2.92 0.89 5.79
CA PRO A 391 -1.78 1.07 6.68
C PRO A 391 -0.82 2.13 6.14
N TYR A 392 -0.24 2.94 7.04
CA TYR A 392 0.69 4.01 6.66
C TYR A 392 2.02 3.90 7.40
N VAL A 393 3.08 3.73 6.61
CA VAL A 393 4.49 3.83 7.03
C VAL A 393 5.06 5.11 6.41
N PRO A 394 5.40 6.15 7.19
CA PRO A 394 5.84 7.43 6.65
C PRO A 394 7.21 7.36 5.98
N TYR A 395 7.36 8.07 4.87
CA TYR A 395 8.64 8.27 4.18
C TYR A 395 9.07 9.73 4.26
N PHE A 396 10.12 10.00 5.04
CA PHE A 396 10.53 11.38 5.38
C PHE A 396 11.59 11.96 4.45
N ALA A 397 12.04 11.27 3.41
CA ALA A 397 12.95 11.87 2.45
C ALA A 397 12.16 12.51 1.31
N ASP A 398 12.76 13.55 0.73
CA ASP A 398 12.18 14.23 -0.42
C ASP A 398 12.18 13.26 -1.61
N VAL A 399 11.05 13.17 -2.31
CA VAL A 399 10.91 12.36 -3.52
C VAL A 399 10.95 13.32 -4.72
N PRO A 400 12.07 13.37 -5.48
CA PRO A 400 12.27 14.42 -6.49
C PRO A 400 11.14 14.51 -7.51
N VAL A 401 10.59 13.37 -7.93
CA VAL A 401 9.51 13.32 -8.94
C VAL A 401 8.18 13.92 -8.44
N LEU A 402 7.98 14.01 -7.11
CA LEU A 402 6.79 14.62 -6.50
C LEU A 402 6.94 16.14 -6.27
N SER A 403 8.05 16.75 -6.68
CA SER A 403 8.29 18.17 -6.42
C SER A 403 7.53 19.07 -7.40
N GLY A 404 6.22 19.24 -7.14
CA GLY A 404 5.47 20.45 -7.51
C GLY A 404 5.26 20.73 -8.99
N ARG A 405 5.19 19.71 -9.86
CA ARG A 405 4.68 19.90 -11.21
C ARG A 405 3.16 19.81 -11.21
N ALA A 406 2.50 20.94 -10.97
CA ALA A 406 1.36 21.30 -11.81
C ALA A 406 1.95 21.55 -13.21
N SER A 407 2.33 20.49 -13.93
CA SER A 407 2.75 20.66 -15.32
C SER A 407 1.49 21.07 -16.07
N THR A 408 1.36 22.37 -16.31
CA THR A 408 0.52 22.91 -17.38
C THR A 408 0.82 22.22 -18.72
N ASP A 409 2.00 21.62 -18.86
CA ASP A 409 2.40 20.83 -20.03
C ASP A 409 1.70 19.46 -20.16
N PHE A 410 1.03 18.95 -19.13
CA PHE A 410 0.22 17.71 -19.23
C PHE A 410 -1.26 17.98 -19.52
N LEU A 411 -1.67 19.24 -19.67
CA LEU A 411 -3.07 19.59 -19.95
C LEU A 411 -3.42 19.59 -21.44
N GLU A 412 -2.44 19.55 -22.35
CA GLU A 412 -2.69 19.60 -23.81
C GLU A 412 -2.06 18.46 -24.64
N GLY A 413 -1.20 17.63 -24.05
CA GLY A 413 -0.71 16.42 -24.73
C GLY A 413 -1.57 15.21 -24.41
N GLN A 414 -2.26 14.62 -25.39
CA GLN A 414 -2.79 13.28 -25.22
C GLN A 414 -1.62 12.33 -24.90
N PRO A 415 -1.62 11.65 -23.74
CA PRO A 415 -0.60 10.64 -23.49
C PRO A 415 -0.78 9.54 -24.53
N THR A 416 0.27 9.27 -25.29
CA THR A 416 0.30 8.13 -26.20
C THR A 416 0.60 6.90 -25.35
N ILE A 417 -0.32 5.94 -25.31
CA ILE A 417 0.00 4.61 -24.79
C ILE A 417 1.04 4.02 -25.74
N VAL A 418 2.23 3.72 -25.22
CA VAL A 418 3.33 3.13 -25.99
C VAL A 418 3.26 1.61 -25.98
#